data_AF-A0A1E3QEH2-F1
#
_entry.id   AF-A0A1E3QEH2-F1
#
_cell.length_a   1.000
_cell.length_b   1.000
_cell.length_c   1.000
_cell.angle_alpha   90.00
_cell.angle_beta   90.00
_cell.angle_gamma   90.00
#
_symmetry.space_group_name_H-M   'P 1'
#
loop_
_entity.id
_entity.type
_entity.pdbx_description
1 polymer ?
#
loop_
_entity_poly.entity_id
_entity_poly.type
_entity_poly.pdbx_seq_one_letter_code
_entity_poly.pdbx_strand_id
1 'polypeptide(L)'
;MLSVQNEWEYRACYAIQWFWPIPIIPGVFFAPESPWWLVRCGRIEDVGRAIDRLTTKRADTNFNTEQKVAMMIHTNEMEKKVSSGTAFFDCLKHTDLRRTEIVSIVWLMQAFC
;
A
#
# COMPACT_ATOMS: atom_id res chain seq x y z
N MET A 1 -12.01 -31.72 25.36
CA MET A 1 -11.50 -30.34 25.23
C MET A 1 -10.12 -30.29 25.87
N LEU A 2 -9.07 -30.03 25.10
CA LEU A 2 -7.71 -29.93 25.62
C LEU A 2 -7.61 -28.64 26.45
N SER A 3 -7.77 -28.70 27.77
CA SER A 3 -7.57 -27.55 28.65
C SER A 3 -6.08 -27.40 28.94
N VAL A 4 -5.46 -26.36 28.39
CA VAL A 4 -4.05 -26.06 28.64
C VAL A 4 -4.02 -25.05 29.79
N GLN A 5 -4.22 -25.52 31.02
CA GLN A 5 -4.28 -24.67 32.22
C GLN A 5 -2.91 -24.11 32.64
N ASN A 6 -2.24 -23.37 31.75
CA ASN A 6 -0.94 -22.75 31.97
C ASN A 6 -0.84 -21.44 31.17
N GLU A 7 0.13 -20.58 31.48
CA GLU A 7 0.40 -19.31 30.77
C GLU A 7 0.58 -19.44 29.24
N TRP A 8 0.70 -20.68 28.75
CA TRP A 8 0.83 -21.02 27.33
C TRP A 8 -0.46 -20.87 26.52
N GLU A 9 -1.65 -20.83 27.13
CA GLU A 9 -2.93 -20.67 26.40
C GLU A 9 -2.97 -19.39 25.57
N TYR A 10 -2.69 -18.23 26.19
CA TYR A 10 -2.69 -16.97 25.45
C TYR A 10 -1.41 -16.76 24.63
N ARG A 11 -0.27 -17.25 25.10
CA ARG A 11 1.02 -17.09 24.42
C ARG A 11 1.07 -17.84 23.09
N ALA A 12 0.44 -19.01 22.99
CA ALA A 12 0.34 -19.76 21.73
C ALA A 12 -0.45 -18.98 20.66
N CYS A 13 -1.55 -18.32 21.06
CA CYS A 13 -2.34 -17.47 20.17
C CYS A 13 -1.58 -16.24 19.67
N TYR A 14 -0.67 -15.67 20.47
CA TYR A 14 0.22 -14.61 19.98
C TYR A 14 1.35 -15.16 19.11
N ALA A 15 1.94 -16.30 19.48
CA ALA A 15 3.03 -16.92 18.72
C ALA A 15 2.63 -17.27 17.28
N ILE A 16 1.38 -17.71 17.06
CA ILE A 16 0.90 -18.01 15.70
C ILE A 16 0.71 -16.75 14.85
N GLN A 17 0.46 -15.58 15.43
CA GLN A 17 0.40 -14.31 14.68
C GLN A 17 1.76 -13.95 14.07
N TRP A 18 2.86 -14.33 14.73
CA TRP A 18 4.24 -14.17 14.24
C TRP A 18 4.61 -15.13 13.11
N PHE A 19 3.71 -16.03 12.72
CA PHE A 19 3.92 -16.87 11.55
C PHE A 19 3.91 -16.04 10.25
N TRP A 20 3.06 -15.02 10.13
CA TRP A 20 2.88 -14.25 8.88
C TRP A 20 4.12 -13.50 8.37
N PRO A 21 4.98 -12.90 9.22
CA PRO A 21 6.27 -12.37 8.78
C PRO A 21 7.13 -13.37 8.00
N ILE A 22 7.05 -14.67 8.31
CA ILE A 22 7.90 -15.72 7.70
C ILE A 22 7.69 -15.85 6.19
N PRO A 23 6.45 -15.95 5.64
CA PRO A 23 6.21 -15.90 4.20
C PRO A 23 6.25 -14.47 3.62
N ILE A 24 5.91 -13.44 4.40
CA ILE A 24 5.86 -12.06 3.88
C ILE A 24 7.28 -11.54 3.57
N ILE A 25 8.25 -11.74 4.46
CA ILE A 25 9.63 -11.27 4.26
C ILE A 25 10.25 -11.73 2.94
N PRO A 26 10.28 -13.03 2.60
CA PRO A 26 10.79 -13.48 1.32
C PRO A 26 9.91 -12.98 0.16
N GLY A 27 8.58 -12.91 0.33
CA GLY A 27 7.69 -12.34 -0.67
C GLY A 27 8.03 -10.89 -1.05
N VAL A 28 8.32 -10.05 -0.04
CA VAL A 28 8.75 -8.65 -0.24
C VAL A 28 10.15 -8.59 -0.84
N PHE A 29 11.07 -9.47 -0.44
CA PHE A 29 12.43 -9.48 -0.97
C PHE A 29 12.48 -9.86 -2.45
N PHE A 30 11.59 -10.75 -2.90
CA PHE A 30 11.47 -11.12 -4.32
C PHE A 30 10.58 -10.17 -5.12
N ALA A 31 9.73 -9.36 -4.47
CA ALA A 31 8.88 -8.41 -5.15
C ALA A 31 9.73 -7.32 -5.86
N PRO A 32 9.40 -6.96 -7.11
CA PRO A 32 10.04 -5.83 -7.76
C PRO A 32 9.74 -4.53 -6.99
N GLU A 33 10.67 -3.59 -7.08
CA GLU A 33 10.49 -2.27 -6.51
C GLU A 33 9.26 -1.58 -7.12
N SER A 34 8.51 -0.83 -6.30
CA SER A 34 7.25 -0.24 -6.74
C SER A 34 7.47 0.75 -7.88
N PRO A 35 6.82 0.59 -9.04
CA PRO A 35 6.99 1.48 -10.18
C PRO A 35 6.56 2.93 -9.86
N TRP A 36 5.58 3.11 -8.97
CA TRP A 36 5.17 4.44 -8.49
C TRP A 36 6.25 5.14 -7.69
N TRP A 37 6.99 4.38 -6.87
CA TRP A 37 8.11 4.93 -6.11
C TRP A 37 9.24 5.36 -7.05
N LEU A 38 9.56 4.52 -8.04
CA LEU A 38 10.57 4.82 -9.06
C LEU A 38 10.23 6.08 -9.89
N VAL A 39 8.94 6.29 -10.25
CA VAL A 39 8.45 7.51 -10.90
C VAL A 39 8.67 8.75 -10.01
N ARG A 40 8.43 8.63 -8.69
CA ARG A 40 8.64 9.74 -7.75
C ARG A 40 10.11 10.07 -7.51
N CYS A 41 10.99 9.07 -7.60
CA CYS A 41 12.45 9.22 -7.51
C CYS A 41 13.11 9.69 -8.83
N GLY A 42 12.36 9.84 -9.92
CA GLY A 42 12.88 10.30 -11.21
C GLY A 42 13.66 9.26 -12.01
N ARG A 43 13.64 7.98 -11.60
CA ARG A 43 14.37 6.88 -12.27
C ARG A 43 13.51 6.23 -13.35
N ILE A 44 13.21 6.97 -14.41
CA ILE A 44 12.24 6.56 -15.45
C ILE A 44 12.66 5.26 -16.18
N GLU A 45 13.95 5.04 -16.37
CA GLU A 45 14.49 3.82 -17.01
C GLU A 45 14.20 2.54 -16.20
N ASP A 46 14.20 2.65 -14.86
CA ASP A 46 13.90 1.53 -13.97
C ASP A 46 12.40 1.23 -13.88
N VAL A 47 11.55 2.25 -14.11
CA VAL A 47 10.09 2.09 -14.13
C VAL A 47 9.69 1.11 -15.24
N GLY A 48 10.28 1.25 -16.43
CA GLY A 48 10.02 0.35 -17.55
C GLY A 48 10.35 -1.11 -17.23
N ARG A 49 11.50 -1.35 -16.57
CA ARG A 49 11.92 -2.68 -16.11
C ARG A 49 10.99 -3.26 -15.04
N ALA A 50 10.54 -2.44 -14.08
CA ALA A 50 9.62 -2.87 -13.03
C ALA A 50 8.23 -3.22 -13.60
N ILE A 51 7.72 -2.43 -14.55
CA ILE A 51 6.44 -2.70 -15.22
C ILE A 51 6.51 -3.97 -16.08
N ASP A 52 7.61 -4.19 -16.82
CA ASP A 52 7.80 -5.43 -17.60
C ASP A 52 7.83 -6.67 -16.69
N ARG A 53 8.46 -6.56 -15.51
CA ARG A 53 8.50 -7.65 -14.52
C ARG A 53 7.16 -7.90 -13.83
N LEU A 54 6.35 -6.87 -13.64
CA LEU A 54 5.00 -6.97 -13.06
C LEU A 54 3.94 -7.42 -14.08
N THR A 55 4.21 -7.28 -15.38
CA THR A 55 3.26 -7.61 -16.44
C THR A 55 3.57 -8.98 -17.02
N THR A 56 2.60 -9.89 -17.00
CA THR A 56 2.73 -11.19 -17.66
C THR A 56 2.76 -10.98 -19.19
N LYS A 57 3.91 -11.24 -19.83
CA LYS A 57 4.14 -11.14 -21.30
C LYS A 57 3.13 -11.92 -22.17
N ARG A 58 2.32 -12.78 -21.57
CA ARG A 58 1.33 -13.63 -22.24
C ARG A 58 -0.05 -12.98 -22.39
N ALA A 59 -0.32 -11.86 -21.73
CA ALA A 59 -1.67 -11.28 -21.66
C ALA A 59 -1.93 -10.15 -22.67
N ASP A 60 -0.92 -9.42 -23.15
CA ASP A 60 -1.15 -8.27 -24.04
C ASP A 60 -0.06 -8.12 -25.11
N THR A 61 -0.41 -8.47 -26.35
CA THR A 61 0.40 -8.25 -27.56
C THR A 61 0.53 -6.76 -27.93
N ASN A 62 -0.14 -5.85 -27.19
CA ASN A 62 -0.13 -4.40 -27.37
C ASN A 62 0.29 -3.63 -26.09
N PHE A 63 1.03 -4.26 -25.19
CA PHE A 63 1.45 -3.59 -23.95
C PHE A 63 2.63 -2.65 -24.21
N ASN A 64 2.34 -1.41 -24.58
CA ASN A 64 3.37 -0.40 -24.73
C ASN A 64 3.78 0.12 -23.35
N THR A 65 4.83 -0.48 -22.78
CA THR A 65 5.41 -0.10 -21.46
C THR A 65 5.66 1.41 -21.38
N GLU A 66 6.07 2.04 -22.48
CA GLU A 66 6.30 3.48 -22.55
C GLU A 66 5.02 4.31 -22.34
N GLN A 67 3.88 3.86 -22.85
CA GLN A 67 2.59 4.55 -22.64
C GLN A 67 2.16 4.49 -21.17
N LYS A 68 2.40 3.37 -20.47
CA LYS A 68 2.09 3.27 -19.04
C LYS A 68 3.01 4.13 -18.19
N VAL A 69 4.29 4.18 -18.52
CA VAL A 69 5.25 5.07 -17.87
C VAL A 69 4.83 6.53 -18.07
N ALA A 70 4.50 6.93 -19.30
CA ALA A 70 4.01 8.28 -19.60
C ALA A 70 2.72 8.62 -18.86
N MET A 71 1.77 7.68 -18.78
CA MET A 71 0.54 7.84 -17.99
C MET A 71 0.85 8.03 -16.50
N MET A 72 1.73 7.21 -15.90
CA MET A 72 2.11 7.34 -14.49
C MET A 72 2.79 8.67 -14.19
N ILE A 73 3.66 9.15 -15.08
CA ILE A 73 4.29 10.48 -14.95
C ILE A 73 3.22 11.57 -14.99
N HIS A 74 2.30 11.52 -15.96
CA HIS A 74 1.23 12.50 -16.09
C HIS A 74 0.29 12.51 -14.87
N THR A 75 -0.09 11.33 -14.37
CA THR A 75 -0.89 11.21 -13.14
C THR A 75 -0.15 11.77 -11.94
N ASN A 76 1.13 11.47 -11.77
CA ASN A 76 1.93 12.00 -10.67
C ASN A 76 2.09 13.54 -10.75
N GLU A 77 2.19 14.11 -11.94
CA GLU A 77 2.20 15.58 -12.12
C GLU A 77 0.84 16.21 -11.79
N MET A 78 -0.27 15.59 -12.20
CA MET A 78 -1.60 16.03 -11.81
C MET A 78 -1.81 15.94 -10.29
N GLU A 79 -1.44 14.82 -9.68
CA GLU A 79 -1.49 14.64 -8.22
C GLU A 79 -0.62 15.67 -7.50
N LYS A 80 0.60 15.96 -7.98
CA LYS A 80 1.46 17.01 -7.42
C LYS A 80 0.82 18.40 -7.52
N LYS A 81 0.18 18.73 -8.64
CA LYS A 81 -0.53 20.02 -8.82
C LYS A 81 -1.75 20.15 -7.92
N VAL A 82 -2.46 19.05 -7.68
CA VAL A 82 -3.61 19.02 -6.75
C VAL A 82 -3.13 19.03 -5.29
N SER A 83 -2.02 18.36 -5.00
CA SER A 83 -1.47 18.22 -3.65
C SER A 83 -0.59 19.38 -3.20
N SER A 84 -0.10 20.24 -4.10
CA SER A 84 0.83 21.34 -3.78
C SER A 84 0.26 22.42 -2.84
N GLY A 85 -1.04 22.36 -2.55
CA GLY A 85 -1.70 23.28 -1.62
C GLY A 85 -2.42 22.59 -0.45
N THR A 86 -2.36 21.26 -0.34
CA THR A 86 -3.07 20.51 0.71
C THR A 86 -2.09 19.92 1.71
N ALA A 87 -2.22 20.35 2.97
CA ALA A 87 -1.51 19.78 4.10
C ALA A 87 -2.41 18.77 4.82
N PHE A 88 -1.82 17.82 5.56
CA PHE A 88 -2.56 16.93 6.46
C PHE A 88 -3.45 17.70 7.46
N PHE A 89 -3.03 18.92 7.84
CA PHE A 89 -3.81 19.80 8.70
C PHE A 89 -5.07 20.39 8.04
N ASP A 90 -5.15 20.38 6.70
CA ASP A 90 -6.37 20.83 6.01
C ASP A 90 -7.51 19.82 6.19
N CYS A 91 -7.20 18.52 6.38
CA CYS A 91 -8.20 17.53 6.78
C CYS A 91 -8.81 17.81 8.16
N LEU A 92 -8.13 18.61 8.99
CA LEU A 92 -8.60 19.06 10.29
C LEU A 92 -9.26 20.44 10.23
N LYS A 93 -9.66 20.93 9.06
CA LYS A 93 -10.27 22.25 8.91
C LYS A 93 -11.67 22.16 8.31
N HIS A 94 -12.60 22.94 8.88
CA HIS A 94 -13.95 23.17 8.37
C HIS A 94 -14.75 21.88 8.08
N THR A 95 -15.14 21.65 6.83
CA THR A 95 -16.06 20.58 6.41
C THR A 95 -15.41 19.21 6.50
N ASP A 96 -14.10 19.13 6.24
CA ASP A 96 -13.35 17.87 6.24
C ASP A 96 -13.11 17.33 7.66
N LEU A 97 -13.17 18.21 8.67
CA LEU A 97 -13.06 17.85 10.09
C LEU A 97 -14.20 16.91 10.52
N ARG A 98 -15.44 17.26 10.18
CA ARG A 98 -16.63 16.44 10.48
C ARG A 98 -16.58 15.09 9.78
N ARG A 99 -16.11 15.06 8.52
CA ARG A 99 -15.98 13.82 7.76
C ARG A 99 -14.91 12.91 8.35
N THR A 100 -13.77 13.48 8.72
CA THR A 100 -12.65 12.74 9.33
C THR A 100 -13.01 12.23 10.74
N GLU A 101 -13.73 13.03 11.54
CA GLU A 101 -14.25 12.65 12.86
C GLU A 101 -15.17 11.43 12.78
N ILE A 102 -16.18 11.47 11.91
CA ILE A 102 -17.15 10.38 11.74
C ILE A 102 -16.45 9.08 11.32
N VAL A 103 -15.58 9.12 10.32
CA VAL A 103 -14.88 7.92 9.83
C VAL A 103 -13.97 7.32 10.91
N SER A 104 -13.24 8.17 11.65
CA SER A 104 -12.36 7.71 12.72
C SER A 104 -13.14 7.05 13.86
N ILE A 105 -14.27 7.64 14.27
CA ILE A 105 -15.12 7.11 15.33
C ILE A 105 -15.78 5.79 14.91
N VAL A 106 -16.28 5.68 13.67
CA VAL A 106 -16.86 4.44 13.14
C VAL A 106 -15.82 3.31 13.12
N TRP A 107 -14.61 3.61 12.66
CA TRP A 107 -13.53 2.61 12.61
C TRP A 107 -13.10 2.16 14.01
N LEU A 108 -13.01 3.09 14.97
CA LEU A 108 -12.73 2.77 16.37
C LEU A 108 -13.83 1.88 16.96
N MET A 109 -15.12 2.22 16.77
CA MET A 109 -16.22 1.38 17.24
C MET A 109 -16.17 -0.03 16.65
N GLN A 110 -15.83 -0.18 15.37
CA GLN A 110 -15.64 -1.49 14.75
C GLN A 110 -14.51 -2.30 15.40
N ALA A 111 -13.43 -1.66 15.85
CA ALA A 111 -12.32 -2.34 16.50
C ALA A 111 -12.63 -2.77 17.96
N PHE A 112 -13.60 -2.13 18.61
CA PHE A 112 -14.03 -2.43 19.97
C PHE A 112 -15.19 -3.43 20.07
N CYS A 113 -15.88 -3.72 18.96
CA CYS A 113 -17.00 -4.65 18.87
C CYS A 113 -16.54 -5.98 18.27
#